data_AF-A0A0A6YXW4-F1
#
_entry.id   AF-A0A0A6YXW4-F1
#
_cell.length_a   1.000
_cell.length_b   1.000
_cell.length_c   1.000
_cell.angle_alpha   90.00
_cell.angle_beta   90.00
_cell.angle_gamma   90.00
#
_symmetry.space_group_name_H-M   'P 1'
#
loop_
_entity.id
_entity.type
_entity.pdbx_description
1 polymer ?
#
loop_
_entity_poly.entity_id
_entity_poly.type
_entity_poly.pdbx_seq_one_letter_code
_entity_poly.pdbx_strand_id
1 'polypeptide(L)'
;MAGVLRSAFPRPPCRLQTVKKGAESLIGTEWIRHKFTKSRIPDKVFQPKPEDHEKYGGDPQNPHKLHIVTRIRSTKRRPYWEKDTIKMLGLQKAHSPQIHKNIPSVNAKLKVVKHLIRIQPLKLPQGL
;
A
#
# COMPACT_ATOMS: atom_id res chain seq x y z
N MET A 1 21.83 71.29 11.28
CA MET A 1 20.92 71.05 10.13
C MET A 1 21.32 69.70 9.55
N ALA A 2 20.59 68.59 9.59
CA ALA A 2 19.15 68.35 9.66
C ALA A 2 18.87 67.09 10.51
N GLY A 3 17.77 67.12 11.26
CA GLY A 3 17.31 66.01 12.10
C GLY A 3 16.56 64.97 11.29
N VAL A 4 16.78 63.69 11.64
CA VAL A 4 16.03 62.55 11.09
C VAL A 4 14.79 62.35 11.95
N LEU A 5 13.63 62.81 11.46
CA LEU A 5 12.32 62.58 12.06
C LEU A 5 11.91 61.11 11.83
N ARG A 6 11.74 60.35 12.91
CA ARG A 6 11.06 59.05 12.90
C ARG A 6 9.55 59.29 12.75
N SER A 7 8.99 58.93 11.61
CA SER A 7 7.53 58.89 11.42
C SER A 7 6.95 57.60 12.02
N ALA A 8 6.30 57.70 13.17
CA ALA A 8 5.42 56.65 13.68
C ALA A 8 4.09 56.70 12.93
N PHE A 9 3.84 55.73 12.06
CA PHE A 9 2.53 55.56 11.44
C PHE A 9 1.62 54.72 12.37
N PRO A 10 0.41 55.17 12.70
CA PRO A 10 -0.54 54.37 13.48
C PRO A 10 -1.05 53.19 12.64
N ARG A 11 -1.09 52.00 13.25
CA ARG A 11 -1.72 50.82 12.64
C ARG A 11 -3.22 51.05 12.53
N PRO A 12 -3.86 50.80 11.37
CA PRO A 12 -5.32 50.88 11.28
C PRO A 12 -5.97 49.73 12.08
N PRO A 13 -7.14 49.95 12.69
CA PRO A 13 -7.86 48.90 13.39
C PRO A 13 -8.29 47.81 12.39
N CYS A 14 -8.07 46.56 12.78
CA CYS A 14 -8.49 45.35 12.07
C CYS A 14 -9.97 45.45 11.67
N ARG A 15 -10.24 45.72 10.40
CA ARG A 15 -11.58 45.56 9.82
C ARG A 15 -11.84 44.06 9.67
N LEU A 16 -12.59 43.49 10.59
CA LEU A 16 -13.16 42.15 10.46
C LEU A 16 -14.05 42.13 9.21
N GLN A 17 -13.48 41.70 8.09
CA GLN A 17 -14.27 41.37 6.91
C GLN A 17 -14.88 39.99 7.16
N THR A 18 -16.19 39.97 7.38
CA THR A 18 -16.99 38.75 7.27
C THR A 18 -16.80 38.18 5.87
N VAL A 19 -16.02 37.10 5.76
CA VAL A 19 -15.89 36.31 4.53
C VAL A 19 -17.27 35.71 4.25
N LYS A 20 -18.02 36.33 3.34
CA LYS A 20 -19.16 35.67 2.72
C LYS A 20 -18.59 34.43 2.04
N LYS A 21 -18.97 33.24 2.53
CA LYS A 21 -18.75 31.97 1.82
C LYS A 21 -19.55 32.03 0.51
N GLY A 22 -18.98 32.69 -0.50
CA GLY A 22 -19.29 32.38 -1.88
C GLY A 22 -18.81 30.96 -2.10
N ALA A 23 -19.72 30.03 -2.36
CA ALA A 23 -19.37 28.76 -2.95
C ALA A 23 -18.83 29.08 -4.35
N GLU A 24 -17.54 29.35 -4.43
CA GLU A 24 -16.82 29.37 -5.70
C GLU A 24 -16.99 27.98 -6.31
N SER A 25 -17.65 27.95 -7.45
CA SER A 25 -17.91 26.74 -8.19
C SER A 25 -16.55 26.18 -8.65
N LEU A 26 -16.21 24.97 -8.21
CA LEU A 26 -15.07 24.20 -8.71
C LEU A 26 -15.37 23.69 -10.14
N ILE A 27 -15.77 24.59 -11.03
CA ILE A 27 -16.06 24.30 -12.43
C ILE A 27 -14.91 24.91 -13.22
N GLY A 28 -13.84 24.14 -13.46
CA GLY A 28 -12.83 24.58 -14.42
C GLY A 28 -11.38 24.12 -14.28
N THR A 29 -11.04 23.26 -13.33
CA THR A 29 -9.73 22.58 -13.29
C THR A 29 -10.03 21.13 -12.90
N GLU A 30 -9.73 20.10 -13.67
CA GLU A 30 -8.39 19.75 -14.12
C GLU A 30 -8.54 18.40 -14.85
N TRP A 31 -8.05 18.24 -16.09
CA TRP A 31 -7.93 16.91 -16.71
C TRP A 31 -6.76 16.17 -16.03
N ILE A 32 -6.90 15.81 -14.74
CA ILE A 32 -5.85 15.13 -13.98
C ILE A 32 -5.72 13.71 -14.55
N ARG A 33 -4.76 13.50 -15.46
CA ARG A 33 -4.25 12.15 -15.69
C ARG A 33 -3.54 11.71 -14.41
N HIS A 34 -4.23 10.92 -13.59
CA HIS A 34 -3.62 10.31 -12.42
C HIS A 34 -2.41 9.48 -12.85
N LYS A 35 -1.24 9.80 -12.30
CA LYS A 35 -0.01 9.02 -12.52
C LYS A 35 -0.19 7.63 -11.93
N PHE A 36 0.20 6.61 -12.67
CA PHE A 36 0.25 5.25 -12.14
C PHE A 36 1.40 5.12 -11.13
N THR A 37 1.07 4.83 -9.87
CA THR A 37 2.02 4.76 -8.75
C THR A 37 1.95 3.39 -8.06
N LYS A 38 2.90 3.11 -7.16
CA LYS A 38 2.85 1.90 -6.32
C LYS A 38 1.63 1.97 -5.39
N SER A 39 0.81 0.94 -5.41
CA SER A 39 -0.35 0.83 -4.52
C SER A 39 0.08 0.65 -3.06
N ARG A 40 -0.54 1.42 -2.16
CA ARG A 40 -0.44 1.22 -0.72
C ARG A 40 -1.66 0.45 -0.26
N ILE A 41 -1.46 -0.75 0.27
CA ILE A 41 -2.55 -1.61 0.73
C ILE A 41 -2.74 -1.33 2.23
N PRO A 42 -3.95 -0.94 2.68
CA PRO A 42 -4.20 -0.66 4.09
C PRO A 42 -4.12 -1.95 4.92
N ASP A 43 -3.65 -1.84 6.16
CA ASP A 43 -3.43 -3.01 7.03
C ASP A 43 -4.70 -3.77 7.37
N LYS A 44 -5.85 -3.08 7.38
CA LYS A 44 -7.19 -3.67 7.55
C LYS A 44 -7.48 -4.81 6.57
N VAL A 45 -6.87 -4.80 5.37
CA VAL A 45 -7.05 -5.88 4.37
C VAL A 45 -6.43 -7.21 4.82
N PHE A 46 -5.45 -7.17 5.71
CA PHE A 46 -4.73 -8.36 6.18
C PHE A 46 -5.15 -8.82 7.58
N GLN A 47 -6.19 -8.21 8.15
CA GLN A 47 -6.79 -8.64 9.40
C GLN A 47 -7.89 -9.67 9.08
N PRO A 48 -7.69 -10.97 9.40
CA PRO A 48 -8.69 -11.99 9.14
C PRO A 48 -9.90 -11.81 10.06
N LYS A 49 -11.09 -12.14 9.55
CA LYS A 49 -12.32 -12.19 10.36
C LYS A 49 -12.55 -13.60 10.88
N PRO A 50 -13.30 -13.79 11.99
CA PRO A 50 -13.69 -15.12 12.47
C PRO A 50 -14.31 -16.02 11.38
N GLU A 51 -15.18 -15.46 10.54
CA GLU A 51 -15.80 -16.14 9.40
C GLU A 51 -14.78 -16.71 8.39
N ASP A 52 -13.65 -16.01 8.19
CA ASP A 52 -12.59 -16.47 7.27
C ASP A 52 -11.88 -17.71 7.82
N HIS A 53 -11.75 -17.81 9.15
CA HIS A 53 -11.11 -18.95 9.80
C HIS A 53 -11.93 -20.24 9.62
N GLU A 54 -13.26 -20.15 9.75
CA GLU A 54 -14.17 -21.27 9.50
C GLU A 54 -14.15 -21.70 8.03
N LYS A 55 -14.13 -20.74 7.11
CA LYS A 55 -14.14 -21.00 5.66
C LYS A 55 -12.85 -21.64 5.16
N TYR A 56 -11.70 -21.16 5.63
CA TYR A 56 -10.39 -21.58 5.12
C TYR A 56 -9.68 -22.60 6.01
N GLY A 57 -10.22 -22.89 7.21
CA GLY A 57 -9.69 -23.88 8.15
C GLY A 57 -8.32 -23.51 8.72
N GLY A 58 -8.08 -22.20 8.94
CA GLY A 58 -6.82 -21.69 9.50
C GLY A 58 -6.99 -21.31 10.96
N ASP A 59 -6.08 -21.77 11.83
CA ASP A 59 -6.08 -21.45 13.25
C ASP A 59 -5.25 -20.18 13.55
N PRO A 60 -5.84 -19.12 14.14
CA PRO A 60 -5.09 -17.94 14.58
C PRO A 60 -4.07 -18.25 15.67
N GLN A 61 -4.35 -19.23 16.54
CA GLN A 61 -3.50 -19.56 17.68
C GLN A 61 -2.20 -20.23 17.23
N ASN A 62 -2.29 -21.08 16.20
CA ASN A 62 -1.17 -21.82 15.64
C ASN A 62 -0.97 -21.46 14.16
N PRO A 63 -0.35 -20.30 13.85
CA PRO A 63 -0.09 -19.90 12.48
C PRO A 63 0.94 -20.83 11.81
N HIS A 64 0.77 -21.06 10.52
CA HIS A 64 1.72 -21.87 9.76
C HIS A 64 3.06 -21.15 9.56
N LYS A 65 4.15 -21.91 9.61
CA LYS A 65 5.52 -21.39 9.57
C LYS A 65 6.01 -21.08 8.15
N LEU A 66 5.57 -21.86 7.16
CA LEU A 66 6.08 -21.83 5.78
C LEU A 66 4.95 -21.68 4.77
N HIS A 67 5.16 -20.80 3.79
CA HIS A 67 4.28 -20.62 2.64
C HIS A 67 4.80 -21.43 1.45
N ILE A 68 3.90 -22.12 0.76
CA ILE A 68 4.09 -22.59 -0.60
C ILE A 68 3.58 -21.49 -1.52
N VAL A 69 4.49 -20.86 -2.26
CA VAL A 69 4.18 -19.78 -3.19
C VAL A 69 4.38 -20.27 -4.61
N THR A 70 3.33 -20.13 -5.42
CA THR A 70 3.35 -20.55 -6.83
C THR A 70 2.91 -19.39 -7.69
N ARG A 71 3.70 -19.02 -8.70
CA ARG A 71 3.30 -17.99 -9.67
C ARG A 71 2.27 -18.55 -10.66
N ILE A 72 1.09 -17.93 -10.71
CA ILE A 72 -0.04 -18.32 -11.57
C ILE A 72 -0.31 -17.34 -12.71
N ARG A 73 0.10 -16.07 -12.59
CA ARG A 73 -0.05 -15.06 -13.66
C ARG A 73 1.31 -14.66 -14.23
N SER A 74 1.28 -14.14 -15.46
CA SER A 74 2.47 -13.63 -16.15
C SER A 74 2.92 -12.27 -15.61
N THR A 75 4.24 -12.03 -15.67
CA THR A 75 4.88 -10.73 -15.35
C THR A 75 4.93 -9.79 -16.55
N LYS A 76 4.52 -10.25 -17.75
CA LYS A 76 4.39 -9.40 -18.93
C LYS A 76 3.36 -8.31 -18.67
N ARG A 77 3.61 -7.10 -19.18
CA ARG A 77 2.78 -5.89 -18.98
C ARG A 77 2.60 -5.46 -17.52
N ARG A 78 3.48 -5.92 -16.62
CA ARG A 78 3.53 -5.46 -15.22
C ARG A 78 4.61 -4.40 -15.00
N PRO A 79 4.47 -3.57 -13.97
CA PRO A 79 5.48 -2.58 -13.61
C PRO A 79 6.82 -3.24 -13.26
N TYR A 80 7.92 -2.51 -13.44
CA TYR A 80 9.26 -3.06 -13.21
C TYR A 80 9.45 -3.53 -11.76
N TRP A 81 8.89 -2.83 -10.77
CA TRP A 81 9.00 -3.21 -9.36
C TRP A 81 8.34 -4.56 -9.01
N GLU A 82 7.26 -4.94 -9.71
CA GLU A 82 6.66 -6.26 -9.55
C GLU A 82 7.57 -7.36 -10.12
N LYS A 83 8.21 -7.08 -11.26
CA LYS A 83 9.16 -8.00 -11.90
C LYS A 83 10.37 -8.25 -11.02
N ASP A 84 10.92 -7.20 -10.41
CA ASP A 84 12.08 -7.31 -9.52
C ASP A 84 11.72 -8.08 -8.24
N THR A 85 10.52 -7.86 -7.71
CA THR A 85 10.01 -8.63 -6.56
C THR A 85 9.89 -10.12 -6.88
N ILE A 86 9.41 -10.47 -8.07
CA ILE A 86 9.33 -11.87 -8.52
C ILE A 86 10.72 -12.51 -8.69
N LYS A 87 11.70 -11.76 -9.21
CA LYS A 87 13.09 -12.24 -9.30
C LYS A 87 13.68 -12.48 -7.90
N MET A 88 13.48 -11.56 -6.96
CA MET A 88 13.94 -11.70 -5.57
C MET A 88 13.33 -12.91 -4.86
N LEU A 89 12.10 -13.27 -5.20
CA LEU A 89 11.40 -14.42 -4.63
C LEU A 89 11.74 -15.75 -5.35
N GLY A 90 12.49 -15.74 -6.46
CA GLY A 90 12.80 -16.98 -7.20
C GLY A 90 11.66 -17.53 -8.06
N LEU A 91 10.60 -16.75 -8.29
CA LEU A 91 9.40 -17.18 -8.99
C LEU A 91 9.47 -16.96 -10.51
N GLN A 92 10.65 -17.10 -11.12
CA GLN A 92 10.82 -16.85 -12.56
C GLN A 92 10.03 -17.86 -13.40
N LYS A 93 10.06 -19.14 -13.03
CA LYS A 93 9.28 -20.19 -13.70
C LYS A 93 7.82 -20.15 -13.21
N ALA A 94 6.87 -20.25 -14.13
CA ALA A 94 5.45 -20.31 -13.77
C ALA A 94 5.12 -21.72 -13.25
N HIS A 95 4.12 -21.83 -12.37
CA HIS A 95 3.63 -23.10 -11.85
C HIS A 95 4.67 -23.97 -11.11
N SER A 96 5.86 -23.43 -10.80
CA SER A 96 6.82 -24.07 -9.91
C SER A 96 6.57 -23.60 -8.47
N PRO A 97 6.29 -24.51 -7.52
CA PRO A 97 6.13 -24.16 -6.13
C PRO A 97 7.48 -23.80 -5.50
N GLN A 98 7.51 -22.72 -4.72
CA GLN A 98 8.67 -22.31 -3.94
C GLN A 98 8.28 -22.05 -2.49
N ILE A 99 9.13 -22.51 -1.57
CA ILE A 99 8.88 -22.41 -0.14
C ILE A 99 9.51 -21.13 0.42
N HIS A 100 8.72 -20.35 1.16
CA HIS A 100 9.19 -19.15 1.84
C HIS A 100 8.76 -19.12 3.31
N LYS A 101 9.56 -18.46 4.15
CA LYS A 101 9.25 -18.26 5.57
C LYS A 101 8.09 -17.29 5.75
N ASN A 102 7.16 -17.59 6.66
CA ASN A 102 6.09 -16.68 7.06
C ASN A 102 6.63 -15.61 8.04
N ILE A 103 7.40 -14.66 7.53
CA ILE A 103 7.99 -13.55 8.29
C ILE A 103 7.55 -12.20 7.69
N PRO A 104 7.48 -11.11 8.49
CA PRO A 104 6.97 -9.81 8.02
C PRO A 104 7.70 -9.26 6.79
N SER A 105 9.02 -9.43 6.71
CA SER A 105 9.84 -8.95 5.58
C SER A 105 9.51 -9.67 4.27
N VAL A 106 9.26 -10.98 4.31
CA VAL A 106 8.83 -11.78 3.16
C VAL A 106 7.38 -11.47 2.82
N ASN A 107 6.50 -11.40 3.82
CA ASN A 107 5.08 -11.10 3.64
C ASN A 107 4.89 -9.73 2.97
N ALA A 108 5.68 -8.70 3.32
CA ALA A 108 5.64 -7.41 2.64
C ALA A 108 5.91 -7.51 1.13
N LYS A 109 6.88 -8.34 0.71
CA LYS A 109 7.15 -8.61 -0.71
C LYS A 109 5.99 -9.36 -1.37
N LEU A 110 5.43 -10.37 -0.69
CA LEU A 110 4.27 -11.12 -1.19
C LEU A 110 3.02 -10.23 -1.35
N LYS A 111 2.80 -9.25 -0.46
CA LYS A 111 1.69 -8.29 -0.55
C LYS A 111 1.71 -7.48 -1.85
N VAL A 112 2.90 -7.11 -2.34
CA VAL A 112 3.07 -6.33 -3.60
C VAL A 112 2.63 -7.14 -4.82
N VAL A 113 2.92 -8.44 -4.84
CA VAL A 113 2.68 -9.31 -5.99
C VAL A 113 1.52 -10.29 -5.77
N LYS A 114 0.66 -10.04 -4.76
CA LYS A 114 -0.41 -10.96 -4.34
C LYS A 114 -1.38 -11.36 -5.46
N HIS A 115 -1.55 -10.51 -6.47
CA HIS A 115 -2.40 -10.78 -7.65
C HIS A 115 -1.75 -11.69 -8.69
N LEU A 116 -0.44 -11.97 -8.57
CA LEU A 116 0.30 -12.81 -9.52
C LEU A 116 0.55 -14.24 -9.01
N ILE A 117 0.41 -14.45 -7.71
CA ILE A 117 0.81 -15.66 -7.01
C ILE A 117 -0.39 -16.32 -6.32
N ARG A 118 -0.25 -17.62 -6.10
CA ARG A 118 -1.08 -18.42 -5.20
C ARG A 118 -0.22 -18.71 -3.96
N ILE A 119 -0.78 -18.48 -2.78
CA ILE A 119 -0.12 -18.75 -1.50
C ILE A 119 -0.93 -19.85 -0.81
N GLN A 120 -0.23 -20.87 -0.30
CA GLN A 120 -0.82 -21.95 0.48
C GLN A 120 0.06 -22.24 1.71
N PRO A 121 -0.52 -22.66 2.84
CA PRO A 121 0.27 -23.13 3.98
C PRO A 121 0.91 -24.49 3.65
N LEU A 122 2.17 -24.68 4.01
CA LEU A 122 2.79 -26.01 3.98
C LEU A 122 2.26 -26.82 5.18
N LYS A 123 1.64 -27.97 4.89
CA LYS A 123 1.16 -28.94 5.89
C LYS A 123 2.08 -30.16 5.86
N LEU A 124 2.54 -30.59 7.03
CA LEU A 124 3.42 -31.75 7.20
C LEU A 124 2.74 -32.74 8.16
N PRO A 125 1.99 -33.74 7.66
CA PRO A 125 1.27 -34.69 8.52
C PRO A 125 2.22 -35.59 9.31
N GLN A 126 3.36 -35.95 8.74
CA GLN A 126 4.33 -36.89 9.33
C GLN A 126 5.48 -36.19 10.06
N GLY A 127 5.46 -34.86 10.16
CA GLY A 127 6.61 -34.08 10.62
C GLY A 127 7.60 -33.77 9.50
N LEU A 128 8.82 -33.41 9.89
CA LEU A 128 9.90 -32.99 9.00
C LEU A 128 10.84 -34.16 8.68
#